data_AF-A0A3D2BVL0-F1
#
_entry.id   AF-A0A3D2BVL0-F1
#
_cell.length_a   1.000
_cell.length_b   1.000
_cell.length_c   1.000
_cell.angle_alpha   90.00
_cell.angle_beta   90.00
_cell.angle_gamma   90.00
#
_symmetry.space_group_name_H-M   'P 1'
#
loop_
_entity.id
_entity.type
_entity.pdbx_description
1 polymer ?
#
loop_
_entity_poly.entity_id
_entity_poly.type
_entity_poly.pdbx_seq_one_letter_code
_entity_poly.pdbx_strand_id
1 'polypeptide(L)' 'VFTRRGCDRVMRYAFELAASRPAKKVTSATKSNGIIHSMPYWDERFAAMAASYPDIETDQYHIDILT' A
#
# COMPACT_ATOMS: atom_id res chain seq x y z
N VAL A 1 -0.46 16.27 0.19
CA VAL A 1 -1.58 16.04 1.14
C VAL A 1 -2.24 14.73 0.80
N PHE A 2 -2.37 13.81 1.76
CA PHE A 2 -3.09 12.56 1.57
C PHE A 2 -4.55 12.74 1.99
N THR A 3 -5.46 12.27 1.14
CA THR A 3 -6.88 12.22 1.45
C THR A 3 -7.30 10.76 1.45
N ARG A 4 -8.24 10.40 2.32
CA ARG A 4 -8.76 9.04 2.40
C ARG A 4 -9.20 8.52 1.04
N ARG A 5 -10.02 9.30 0.33
CA ARG A 5 -10.54 8.94 -0.99
C ARG A 5 -9.42 8.74 -2.01
N GLY A 6 -8.39 9.58 -1.98
CA GLY A 6 -7.24 9.47 -2.87
C GLY A 6 -6.43 8.20 -2.62
N CYS A 7 -6.04 7.95 -1.37
CA CYS A 7 -5.28 6.77 -0.95
C CYS A 7 -6.04 5.48 -1.26
N ASP A 8 -7.30 5.40 -0.85
CA ASP A 8 -8.13 4.21 -1.04
C ASP A 8 -8.33 3.90 -2.53
N ARG A 9 -8.42 4.92 -3.39
CA ARG A 9 -8.59 4.72 -4.84
C ARG A 9 -7.34 4.11 -5.46
N VAL A 10 -6.15 4.63 -5.15
CA VAL A 10 -4.90 4.11 -5.74
C VAL A 10 -4.54 2.74 -5.19
N MET A 11 -4.78 2.50 -3.90
CA MET A 11 -4.52 1.20 -3.27
C MET A 11 -5.45 0.13 -3.86
N ARG A 12 -6.75 0.41 -3.96
CA ARG A 12 -7.72 -0.51 -4.59
C ARG A 12 -7.30 -0.90 -5.99
N TYR A 13 -6.94 0.08 -6.82
CA TYR A 13 -6.44 -0.19 -8.16
C TYR A 13 -5.20 -1.09 -8.16
N ALA A 14 -4.25 -0.87 -7.24
CA ALA A 14 -3.07 -1.71 -7.13
C ALA A 14 -3.42 -3.17 -6.75
N PHE A 15 -4.34 -3.38 -5.79
CA PHE A 15 -4.80 -4.71 -5.40
C PHE A 15 -5.58 -5.41 -6.52
N GLU A 16 -6.50 -4.71 -7.19
CA GLU A 16 -7.24 -5.27 -8.33
C GLU A 16 -6.31 -5.66 -9.48
N LEU A 17 -5.30 -4.83 -9.76
CA LEU A 17 -4.28 -5.13 -10.77
C LEU A 17 -3.40 -6.31 -10.35
N ALA A 18 -3.06 -6.46 -9.07
CA ALA A 18 -2.32 -7.61 -8.58
C ALA A 18 -3.14 -8.90 -8.67
N ALA A 19 -4.45 -8.83 -8.41
CA ALA A 19 -5.36 -9.97 -8.55
C ALA A 19 -5.41 -10.51 -9.98
N SER A 20 -5.19 -9.66 -10.99
CA SER A 20 -5.12 -10.09 -12.39
C SER A 20 -3.74 -10.61 -12.82
N ARG A 21 -2.74 -10.65 -11.92
CA ARG A 21 -1.36 -11.05 -12.23
C ARG A 21 -1.03 -12.40 -11.60
N PRO A 22 -0.21 -13.26 -12.25
CA PRO A 22 0.17 -14.56 -11.70
C PRO A 22 0.85 -14.48 -10.33
N ALA A 23 1.63 -13.42 -10.08
CA ALA A 23 2.37 -13.25 -8.84
C ALA A 23 1.49 -12.89 -7.63
N LYS A 24 0.27 -12.35 -7.85
CA LYS A 24 -0.67 -11.95 -6.79
C LYS A 24 -0.01 -11.23 -5.61
N LYS A 25 0.82 -10.22 -5.89
CA LYS A 25 1.61 -9.52 -4.87
C LYS A 25 1.56 -8.00 -5.01
N VAL A 26 1.45 -7.30 -3.89
CA VAL A 26 1.52 -5.83 -3.80
C VAL A 26 2.51 -5.42 -2.72
N THR A 27 3.47 -4.57 -3.09
CA THR A 27 4.44 -4.00 -2.15
C THR A 27 4.15 -2.52 -1.92
N SER A 28 3.94 -2.13 -0.65
CA SER A 28 3.79 -0.74 -0.24
C SER A 28 5.14 -0.09 -0.01
N ALA A 29 5.43 0.99 -0.72
CA ALA A 29 6.61 1.81 -0.50
C ALA A 29 6.25 3.02 0.37
N THR A 30 6.93 3.20 1.50
CA THR A 30 6.61 4.24 2.49
C THR A 30 7.85 5.04 2.93
N LYS A 31 7.66 6.22 3.52
CA LYS A 31 8.72 7.00 4.18
C LYS A 31 8.29 7.37 5.60
N SER A 32 7.60 6.48 6.30
CA SER A 32 7.15 6.70 7.67
C SER A 32 8.29 6.94 8.66
N ASN A 33 9.52 6.53 8.32
CA ASN A 33 10.74 6.88 9.06
C ASN A 33 11.14 8.37 9.01
N GLY A 34 10.72 9.11 7.99
CA GLY A 34 11.07 10.53 7.81
C GLY A 34 9.88 11.49 7.69
N ILE A 35 8.69 10.98 7.34
CA ILE A 35 7.45 11.76 7.17
C ILE A 35 6.41 11.23 8.16
N ILE A 36 6.50 11.71 9.40
CA ILE A 36 5.87 11.10 10.58
C ILE A 36 4.33 11.22 10.66
N HIS A 37 3.69 12.01 9.79
CA HIS A 37 2.23 12.18 9.80
C HIS A 37 1.55 11.48 8.61
N SER A 38 1.92 11.88 7.38
CA SER A 38 1.21 11.39 6.20
C SER A 38 1.60 9.97 5.81
N MET A 39 2.83 9.53 6.06
CA MET A 39 3.24 8.17 5.69
C MET A 39 2.70 7.10 6.65
N PRO A 40 2.65 7.31 7.98
CA PRO A 40 1.89 6.40 8.85
C PRO A 40 0.41 6.31 8.47
N TYR A 41 -0.21 7.42 8.06
CA TYR A 41 -1.56 7.39 7.52
C TYR A 41 -1.67 6.51 6.27
N TRP A 42 -0.71 6.59 5.35
CA TRP A 42 -0.65 5.68 4.20
C TRP A 42 -0.51 4.21 4.63
N ASP A 43 0.36 3.91 5.59
CA ASP A 43 0.58 2.56 6.10
C ASP A 43 -0.73 1.99 6.71
N GLU A 44 -1.46 2.78 7.51
CA GLU A 44 -2.77 2.42 8.05
C GLU A 44 -3.82 2.15 6.95
N ARG A 45 -3.86 3.00 5.91
CA ARG A 45 -4.78 2.81 4.77
C ARG A 45 -4.42 1.54 3.99
N PHE A 46 -3.13 1.27 3.81
CA PHE A 46 -2.65 0.08 3.11
C PHE A 46 -3.04 -1.20 3.86
N ALA A 47 -2.79 -1.26 5.18
CA ALA A 47 -3.19 -2.39 6.02
C ALA A 47 -4.71 -2.64 5.99
N ALA A 48 -5.51 -1.57 6.06
CA ALA A 48 -6.97 -1.67 5.96
C ALA A 48 -7.45 -2.18 4.59
N MET A 49 -6.77 -1.80 3.51
CA MET A 49 -7.09 -2.31 2.17
C MET A 49 -6.68 -3.77 2.01
N ALA A 50 -5.48 -4.15 2.46
CA ALA A 50 -4.95 -5.51 2.38
C ALA A 50 -5.89 -6.55 3.02
N ALA A 51 -6.54 -6.20 4.13
CA ALA A 51 -7.54 -7.06 4.78
C ALA A 51 -8.74 -7.41 3.88
N SER A 52 -9.00 -6.65 2.82
CA SER A 52 -10.06 -6.92 1.84
C SER A 52 -9.62 -7.85 0.69
N TYR A 53 -8.31 -8.17 0.59
CA TYR A 53 -7.71 -8.98 -0.47
C TYR A 53 -6.79 -10.06 0.11
N PRO A 54 -7.33 -11.04 0.87
CA PRO A 54 -6.54 -12.03 1.61
C PRO A 54 -5.75 -12.99 0.71
N ASP A 55 -6.05 -13.06 -0.59
CA ASP A 55 -5.34 -13.89 -1.58
C ASP A 55 -4.17 -13.17 -2.26
N ILE A 56 -3.90 -11.91 -1.89
CA ILE A 56 -2.79 -11.10 -2.40
C ILE A 56 -1.70 -11.02 -1.33
N GLU A 57 -0.49 -11.46 -1.67
CA GLU A 57 0.68 -11.30 -0.83
C GLU A 57 1.04 -9.80 -0.70
N THR A 58 1.36 -9.35 0.50
CA THR A 58 1.70 -7.95 0.75
C THR A 58 3.00 -7.77 1.50
N ASP A 59 3.84 -6.85 1.03
CA ASP A 59 5.03 -6.39 1.73
C ASP A 59 4.99 -4.87 1.94
N GLN A 60 5.79 -4.37 2.88
CA GLN A 60 6.02 -2.94 3.08
C GLN A 60 7.51 -2.66 3.25
N TYR A 61 8.04 -1.70 2.49
CA TYR A 61 9.43 -1.26 2.59
C TYR A 61 9.52 0.26 2.68
N HIS A 62 10.58 0.73 3.33
CA HIS A 62 10.95 2.13 3.21
C HIS A 62 11.52 2.40 1.82
N ILE A 63 11.08 3.51 1.20
CA ILE A 63 11.43 3.87 -0.18
C ILE A 63 12.94 4.09 -0.39
N ASP A 64 13.68 4.39 0.67
CA ASP A 64 15.13 4.57 0.64
C ASP A 64 15.92 3.26 0.51
N ILE A 65 15.29 2.11 0.77
CA ILE A 65 15.90 0.77 0.70
C ILE A 65 15.23 -0.08 -0.40
N LEU A 66 14.13 0.41 -1.01
CA LEU A 66 13.43 -0.29 -2.07
C LEU A 66 14.28 -0.27 -3.36
N THR A 67 14.69 -1.46 -3.85
CA THR A 67 15.52 -1.65 -5.05
C THR A 67 14.84 -2.56 -6.06
#